data_AF-A0AAQ0J1Y3-F1
#
_entry.id   AF-A0AAQ0J1Y3-F1
#
_cell.length_a   1.000
_cell.length_b   1.000
_cell.length_c   1.000
_cell.angle_alpha   90.00
_cell.angle_beta   90.00
_cell.angle_gamma   90.00
#
_symmetry.space_group_name_H-M   'P 1'
#
loop_
_entity.id
_entity.type
_entity.pdbx_description
1 polymer ?
#
loop_
_entity_poly.entity_id
_entity_poly.type
_entity_poly.pdbx_seq_one_letter_code
_entity_poly.pdbx_strand_id
1 'polypeptide(L)'
;MRVVVAVFLALALSACGSADKPFLGFWKVQGDRFEYLKIEKNGEGHLLTRYGNSILDGSVERKEFPATIKDNTLTIGALGVSGVYKESDKTLVLNGKQVFAKVDDAEALKVIEAKEQEKAKAEADCKALQEEVDRKNEELKGKSKEEWNAYVKSLDGRKPKRCWLKNAGMAW
;
A
#
# COMPACT_ATOMS: atom_id res chain seq x y z
N MET A 1 31.61 18.69 -64.03
CA MET A 1 30.64 18.19 -63.04
C MET A 1 31.38 17.43 -61.97
N ARG A 2 31.39 17.90 -60.72
CA ARG A 2 31.91 17.16 -59.56
C ARG A 2 30.74 16.92 -58.62
N VAL A 3 30.28 15.66 -58.55
CA VAL A 3 29.25 15.24 -57.61
C VAL A 3 29.94 15.03 -56.27
N VAL A 4 29.71 15.94 -55.33
CA VAL A 4 30.12 15.76 -53.93
C VAL A 4 28.98 15.01 -53.24
N VAL A 5 29.17 13.71 -53.01
CA VAL A 5 28.27 12.91 -52.18
C VAL A 5 28.58 13.23 -50.73
N ALA A 6 27.81 14.14 -50.14
CA ALA A 6 27.83 14.37 -48.70
C ALA A 6 27.10 13.21 -48.01
N VAL A 7 27.86 12.33 -47.35
CA VAL A 7 27.33 11.31 -46.46
C VAL A 7 26.79 12.01 -45.22
N PHE A 8 25.48 12.24 -45.16
CA PHE A 8 24.79 12.62 -43.94
C PHE A 8 24.78 11.41 -43.00
N LEU A 9 25.76 11.36 -42.09
CA LEU A 9 25.72 10.49 -40.93
C LEU A 9 24.57 10.98 -40.04
N ALA A 10 23.40 10.36 -40.20
CA ALA A 10 22.28 10.54 -39.28
C ALA A 10 22.73 9.97 -37.92
N LEU A 11 23.17 10.86 -37.03
CA LEU A 11 23.26 10.59 -35.61
C LEU A 11 21.87 10.17 -35.15
N ALA A 12 21.64 8.86 -35.07
CA ALA A 12 20.58 8.31 -34.26
C ALA A 12 20.87 8.73 -32.82
N LEU A 13 20.30 9.88 -32.43
CA LEU A 13 20.05 10.22 -31.05
C LEU A 13 19.16 9.09 -30.52
N SER A 14 19.78 8.02 -30.02
CA SER A 14 19.12 7.14 -29.08
C SER A 14 18.60 8.05 -27.98
N ALA A 15 17.29 8.26 -27.97
CA ALA A 15 16.62 8.90 -26.87
C ALA A 15 17.01 8.07 -25.64
N CYS A 16 17.99 8.58 -24.88
CA CYS A 16 18.44 8.03 -23.62
C CYS A 16 17.35 8.34 -22.58
N GLY A 17 16.12 7.86 -22.84
CA GLY A 17 15.14 7.67 -21.80
C GLY A 17 15.72 6.58 -20.92
N SER A 18 15.99 6.90 -19.66
CA SER A 18 16.48 5.91 -18.72
C SER A 18 15.52 4.72 -18.71
N ALA A 19 16.06 3.50 -18.87
CA ALA A 19 15.26 2.28 -19.07
C ALA A 19 14.29 1.98 -17.91
N ASP A 20 14.47 2.66 -16.78
CA ASP A 20 13.63 2.59 -15.59
C ASP A 20 12.44 3.56 -15.61
N LYS A 21 12.46 4.61 -16.46
CA LYS A 21 11.40 5.63 -16.51
C LYS A 21 9.98 5.05 -16.66
N PRO A 22 9.75 3.97 -17.44
CA PRO A 22 8.43 3.36 -17.52
C PRO A 22 7.94 2.82 -16.19
N PHE A 23 8.83 2.35 -15.31
CA PHE A 23 8.51 1.74 -14.02
C PHE A 23 8.20 2.76 -12.92
N LEU A 24 8.77 3.97 -12.97
CA LEU A 24 8.67 4.94 -11.88
C LEU A 24 7.24 5.47 -11.70
N GLY A 25 6.85 5.75 -10.45
CA GLY A 25 5.53 6.30 -10.09
C GLY A 25 4.61 5.26 -9.44
N PHE A 26 3.31 5.58 -9.41
CA PHE A 26 2.30 4.72 -8.79
C PHE A 26 1.64 3.74 -9.76
N TRP A 27 1.34 2.55 -9.22
CA TRP A 27 0.69 1.44 -9.91
C TRP A 27 -0.42 0.88 -9.04
N LYS A 28 -1.63 0.76 -9.56
CA LYS A 28 -2.78 0.17 -8.88
C LYS A 28 -3.03 -1.22 -9.42
N VAL A 29 -3.25 -2.20 -8.54
CA VAL A 29 -3.66 -3.54 -8.99
C VAL A 29 -4.97 -3.46 -9.77
N GLN A 30 -5.10 -4.23 -10.85
CA GLN A 30 -6.38 -4.32 -11.54
C GLN A 30 -7.43 -5.06 -10.68
N GLY A 31 -8.68 -4.62 -10.77
CA GLY A 31 -9.81 -5.05 -9.94
C GLY A 31 -10.09 -4.13 -8.75
N ASP A 32 -10.97 -4.58 -7.84
CA ASP A 32 -11.49 -3.75 -6.74
C ASP A 32 -10.66 -3.80 -5.45
N ARG A 33 -9.49 -4.43 -5.51
CA ARG A 33 -8.62 -4.57 -4.33
C ARG A 33 -7.86 -3.27 -4.07
N PHE A 34 -7.79 -2.89 -2.80
CA PHE A 34 -6.88 -1.83 -2.35
C PHE A 34 -5.45 -2.38 -2.31
N GLU A 35 -4.72 -2.20 -3.40
CA GLU A 35 -3.30 -2.51 -3.49
C GLU A 35 -2.62 -1.57 -4.48
N TYR A 36 -1.62 -0.84 -4.00
CA TYR A 36 -0.79 0.07 -4.78
C TYR A 36 0.69 -0.28 -4.63
N LEU A 37 1.46 0.01 -5.67
CA LEU A 37 2.92 0.01 -5.66
C LEU A 37 3.39 1.42 -6.00
N LYS A 38 4.38 1.92 -5.29
CA LYS A 38 5.17 3.09 -5.69
C LYS A 38 6.58 2.62 -5.99
N ILE A 39 7.08 2.92 -7.18
CA ILE A 39 8.46 2.63 -7.56
C ILE A 39 9.20 3.95 -7.73
N GLU A 40 10.28 4.13 -6.99
CA GLU A 40 11.10 5.34 -7.03
C GLU A 40 12.58 5.02 -7.07
N LYS A 41 13.39 5.97 -7.56
CA LYS A 41 14.85 5.85 -7.50
C LYS A 41 15.32 5.95 -6.05
N ASN A 42 16.26 5.10 -5.67
CA ASN A 42 16.86 5.11 -4.33
C ASN A 42 18.36 4.79 -4.43
N GLY A 43 19.19 5.84 -4.48
CA GLY A 43 20.62 5.72 -4.75
C GLY A 43 20.88 5.10 -6.13
N GLU A 44 21.68 4.04 -6.16
CA GLU A 44 22.02 3.29 -7.40
C GLU A 44 20.92 2.30 -7.83
N GLY A 45 19.91 2.08 -6.99
CA GLY A 45 18.81 1.15 -7.26
C GLY A 45 17.44 1.83 -7.19
N HIS A 46 16.44 1.03 -6.84
CA HIS A 46 15.05 1.46 -6.71
C HIS A 46 14.48 1.00 -5.37
N LEU A 47 13.48 1.74 -4.90
CA LEU A 47 12.63 1.35 -3.78
C LEU A 47 11.24 1.05 -4.31
N LEU A 48 10.70 -0.11 -3.98
CA LEU A 48 9.30 -0.43 -4.18
C LEU A 48 8.59 -0.32 -2.82
N THR A 49 7.63 0.59 -2.73
CA THR A 49 6.71 0.69 -1.60
C THR A 49 5.39 0.05 -1.99
N ARG A 50 4.97 -1.01 -1.30
CA ARG A 50 3.66 -1.64 -1.44
C ARG A 50 2.72 -1.11 -0.37
N TYR A 51 1.56 -0.63 -0.81
CA TYR A 51 0.42 -0.30 0.04
C TYR A 51 -0.66 -1.35 -0.19
N GLY A 52 -1.17 -1.93 0.88
CA GLY A 52 -2.26 -2.90 0.78
C GLY A 52 -2.90 -3.14 2.14
N ASN A 53 -3.88 -4.03 2.19
CA ASN A 53 -4.47 -4.42 3.46
C ASN A 53 -3.64 -5.53 4.12
N SER A 54 -3.34 -5.35 5.41
CA SER A 54 -2.78 -6.38 6.28
C SER A 54 -3.66 -7.63 6.28
N ILE A 55 -3.06 -8.81 6.25
CA ILE A 55 -3.83 -10.06 6.29
C ILE A 55 -4.39 -10.31 7.70
N LEU A 56 -3.73 -9.78 8.73
CA LEU A 56 -4.08 -10.00 10.13
C LEU A 56 -5.31 -9.19 10.54
N ASP A 57 -5.31 -7.92 10.18
CA ASP A 57 -6.29 -6.95 10.68
C ASP A 57 -6.88 -6.07 9.57
N GLY A 58 -6.59 -6.37 8.29
CA GLY A 58 -7.02 -5.63 7.09
C GLY A 58 -6.94 -4.12 7.18
N SER A 59 -6.09 -3.59 8.06
CA SER A 59 -5.69 -2.19 8.10
C SER A 59 -4.74 -1.91 6.93
N VAL A 60 -4.61 -0.65 6.55
CA VAL A 60 -3.57 -0.31 5.56
C VAL A 60 -2.18 -0.59 6.14
N GLU A 61 -1.38 -1.25 5.33
CA GLU A 61 0.00 -1.64 5.61
C GLU A 61 0.90 -1.12 4.48
N ARG A 62 2.04 -0.55 4.88
CA ARG A 62 3.11 -0.11 4.00
C ARG A 62 4.30 -1.05 4.16
N LYS A 63 4.78 -1.62 3.05
CA LYS A 63 6.00 -2.43 3.02
C LYS A 63 6.96 -1.91 1.98
N GLU A 64 8.21 -1.81 2.35
CA GLU A 64 9.27 -1.33 1.48
C GLU A 64 10.21 -2.45 1.12
N PHE A 65 10.59 -2.51 -0.15
CA PHE A 65 11.48 -3.53 -0.68
C PHE A 65 12.53 -2.89 -1.59
N PRO A 66 13.82 -3.26 -1.44
CA PRO A 66 14.82 -2.89 -2.42
C PRO A 66 14.48 -3.57 -3.75
N ALA A 67 14.62 -2.81 -4.83
CA ALA A 67 14.33 -3.25 -6.16
C ALA A 67 15.44 -2.85 -7.14
N THR A 68 15.59 -3.63 -8.20
CA THR A 68 16.49 -3.32 -9.32
C THR A 68 15.72 -3.43 -10.62
N ILE A 69 16.06 -2.60 -11.60
CA ILE A 69 15.49 -2.65 -12.95
C ILE A 69 16.61 -2.92 -13.94
N LYS A 70 16.50 -4.03 -14.67
CA LYS A 70 17.43 -4.41 -15.73
C LYS A 70 16.66 -5.10 -16.85
N ASP A 71 16.97 -4.77 -18.10
CA ASP A 71 16.40 -5.43 -19.30
C ASP A 71 14.86 -5.55 -19.25
N ASN A 72 14.18 -4.44 -18.93
CA ASN A 72 12.73 -4.37 -18.77
C ASN A 72 12.13 -5.30 -17.69
N THR A 73 12.96 -5.70 -16.73
CA THR A 73 12.56 -6.55 -15.60
C THR A 73 12.86 -5.83 -14.28
N LEU A 74 11.81 -5.63 -13.49
CA LEU A 74 11.88 -5.25 -12.09
C LEU A 74 12.16 -6.50 -11.25
N THR A 75 13.18 -6.49 -10.40
CA THR A 75 13.47 -7.58 -9.45
C THR A 75 13.38 -7.04 -8.04
N ILE A 76 12.56 -7.69 -7.20
CA ILE A 76 12.36 -7.34 -5.79
C ILE A 76 13.18 -8.34 -4.96
N GLY A 77 14.39 -7.93 -4.60
CA GLY A 77 15.46 -8.85 -4.15
C GLY A 77 15.12 -9.69 -2.93
N ALA A 78 14.38 -9.14 -1.97
CA ALA A 78 14.03 -9.84 -0.73
C ALA A 78 12.95 -10.93 -0.90
N LEU A 79 12.21 -10.94 -2.01
CA LEU A 79 11.03 -11.79 -2.21
C LEU A 79 11.17 -12.78 -3.38
N GLY A 80 12.23 -12.69 -4.17
CA GLY A 80 12.34 -13.46 -5.42
C GLY A 80 11.22 -13.15 -6.42
N VAL A 81 10.56 -12.00 -6.28
CA VAL A 81 9.47 -11.56 -7.16
C VAL A 81 10.07 -10.73 -8.28
N SER A 82 9.71 -11.08 -9.52
CA SER A 82 10.02 -10.29 -10.70
C SER A 82 8.76 -9.64 -11.28
N GLY A 83 8.95 -8.51 -11.95
CA GLY A 83 7.93 -7.74 -12.63
C GLY A 83 8.37 -7.41 -14.04
N VAL A 84 7.48 -7.56 -15.01
CA VAL A 84 7.74 -7.15 -16.40
C VAL A 84 6.78 -6.03 -16.76
N TYR A 85 7.33 -4.94 -17.30
CA TYR A 85 6.52 -3.88 -17.88
C TYR A 85 6.14 -4.25 -19.32
N LYS A 86 4.84 -4.22 -19.61
CA LYS A 86 4.28 -4.47 -20.94
C LYS A 86 3.89 -3.13 -21.56
N GLU A 87 4.69 -2.68 -22.51
CA GLU A 87 4.47 -1.41 -23.21
C GLU A 87 3.12 -1.36 -23.95
N SER A 88 2.69 -2.48 -24.56
CA SER A 88 1.44 -2.55 -25.33
C SER A 88 0.21 -2.13 -24.54
N ASP A 89 0.18 -2.52 -23.26
CA ASP A 89 -0.98 -2.36 -22.39
C ASP A 89 -0.70 -1.34 -21.27
N LYS A 90 0.52 -0.79 -21.22
CA LYS A 90 1.04 0.06 -20.14
C LYS A 90 0.81 -0.54 -18.75
N THR A 91 1.09 -1.84 -18.61
CA THR A 91 0.89 -2.59 -17.36
C THR A 91 2.19 -3.11 -16.79
N LEU A 92 2.26 -3.20 -15.47
CA LEU A 92 3.30 -3.94 -14.76
C LEU A 92 2.72 -5.28 -14.32
N VAL A 93 3.34 -6.38 -14.74
CA VAL A 93 2.91 -7.74 -14.36
C VAL A 93 3.90 -8.32 -13.38
N LEU A 94 3.52 -8.41 -12.09
CA LEU A 94 4.32 -9.06 -11.06
C LEU A 94 4.03 -10.56 -11.01
N ASN A 95 5.10 -11.35 -10.91
CA ASN A 95 5.08 -12.82 -10.78
C ASN A 95 4.22 -13.53 -11.85
N GLY A 96 4.12 -12.93 -13.05
CA GLY A 96 3.30 -13.43 -14.15
C GLY A 96 1.78 -13.44 -13.93
N LYS A 97 1.29 -12.92 -12.79
CA LYS A 97 -0.12 -13.05 -12.38
C LYS A 97 -0.78 -11.73 -12.01
N GLN A 98 -0.12 -10.91 -11.19
CA GLN A 98 -0.72 -9.67 -10.70
C GLN A 98 -0.46 -8.55 -11.70
N VAL A 99 -1.53 -8.07 -12.32
CA VAL A 99 -1.47 -6.98 -13.29
C VAL A 99 -1.76 -5.67 -12.58
N PHE A 100 -0.88 -4.70 -12.77
CA PHE A 100 -1.04 -3.34 -12.26
C PHE A 100 -1.11 -2.35 -13.41
N ALA A 101 -2.03 -1.39 -13.29
CA ALA A 101 -2.14 -0.25 -14.18
C ALA A 101 -1.43 0.95 -13.56
N LYS A 102 -0.75 1.74 -14.40
CA LYS A 102 -0.17 3.01 -13.96
C LYS A 102 -1.28 4.00 -13.63
N VAL A 103 -1.13 4.74 -12.54
CA VAL A 103 -2.11 5.72 -12.07
C VAL A 103 -1.43 7.06 -11.80
N ASP A 104 -2.23 8.12 -11.71
CA ASP A 104 -1.72 9.43 -11.31
C ASP A 104 -1.23 9.41 -9.86
N ASP A 105 -0.10 10.06 -9.62
CA ASP A 105 0.57 10.05 -8.33
C ASP A 105 -0.26 10.79 -7.26
N ALA A 106 -0.90 11.90 -7.61
CA ALA A 106 -1.69 12.69 -6.66
C ALA A 106 -3.01 11.97 -6.31
N GLU A 107 -3.66 11.34 -7.29
CA GLU A 107 -4.83 10.51 -7.05
C GLU A 107 -4.51 9.29 -6.17
N ALA A 108 -3.40 8.60 -6.45
CA ALA A 108 -2.97 7.45 -5.66
C ALA A 108 -2.69 7.86 -4.21
N LEU A 109 -1.92 8.95 -4.01
CA LEU A 109 -1.61 9.47 -2.68
C LEU A 109 -2.88 9.84 -1.91
N LYS A 110 -3.83 10.54 -2.53
CA LYS A 110 -5.10 10.92 -1.89
C LYS A 110 -5.85 9.70 -1.36
N VAL A 111 -5.91 8.61 -2.13
CA VAL A 111 -6.61 7.38 -1.71
C VAL A 111 -5.85 6.66 -0.60
N ILE A 112 -4.52 6.60 -0.68
CA ILE A 112 -3.66 6.00 0.35
C ILE A 112 -3.77 6.77 1.67
N GLU A 113 -3.63 8.09 1.64
CA GLU A 113 -3.74 8.96 2.81
C GLU A 113 -5.11 8.85 3.48
N ALA A 114 -6.20 8.79 2.70
CA ALA A 114 -7.53 8.57 3.24
C ALA A 114 -7.62 7.25 4.03
N LYS A 115 -6.99 6.17 3.53
CA LYS A 115 -6.95 4.88 4.22
C LYS A 115 -6.09 4.91 5.47
N GLU A 116 -4.97 5.64 5.44
CA GLU A 116 -4.11 5.84 6.61
C GLU A 116 -4.81 6.67 7.70
N GLN A 117 -5.59 7.69 7.31
CA GLN A 117 -6.42 8.46 8.23
C GLN A 117 -7.56 7.62 8.83
N GLU A 118 -8.25 6.80 8.03
CA GLU A 118 -9.26 5.85 8.52
C GLU A 118 -8.67 4.92 9.58
N LYS A 119 -7.46 4.39 9.35
CA LYS A 119 -6.73 3.55 10.32
C LYS A 119 -6.40 4.33 11.59
N ALA A 120 -5.78 5.50 11.47
CA ALA A 120 -5.38 6.31 12.61
C ALA A 120 -6.60 6.70 13.48
N LYS A 121 -7.73 7.04 12.84
CA LYS A 121 -8.98 7.31 13.54
C LYS A 121 -9.51 6.07 14.26
N ALA A 122 -9.55 4.92 13.60
CA ALA A 122 -10.01 3.67 14.23
C ALA A 122 -9.14 3.26 15.42
N GLU A 123 -7.82 3.46 15.35
CA GLU A 123 -6.89 3.23 16.47
C GLU A 123 -7.15 4.19 17.63
N ALA A 124 -7.36 5.48 17.34
CA ALA A 124 -7.68 6.49 18.36
C ALA A 124 -9.02 6.19 19.05
N ASP A 125 -10.05 5.87 18.27
CA ASP A 125 -11.38 5.50 18.77
C ASP A 125 -11.30 4.23 19.64
N CYS A 126 -10.51 3.23 19.20
CA CYS A 126 -10.29 2.00 19.96
C CYS A 126 -9.59 2.27 21.30
N LYS A 127 -8.57 3.14 21.32
CA LYS A 127 -7.86 3.54 22.54
C LYS A 127 -8.80 4.26 23.51
N ALA A 128 -9.58 5.22 23.03
CA ALA A 128 -10.55 5.95 23.86
C ALA A 128 -11.59 5.01 24.46
N LEU A 129 -12.07 4.04 23.68
CA LEU A 129 -13.02 3.03 24.15
C LEU A 129 -12.39 2.08 25.18
N GLN A 130 -11.13 1.72 25.02
CA GLN A 130 -10.39 0.92 26.00
C GLN A 130 -10.25 1.67 27.33
N GLU A 131 -9.92 2.96 27.31
CA GLU A 131 -9.85 3.79 28.52
C GLU A 131 -11.21 3.89 29.24
N GLU A 132 -12.31 3.97 28.49
CA GLU A 132 -13.67 3.93 29.06
C GLU A 132 -13.97 2.58 29.71
N VAL A 133 -13.64 1.48 29.04
CA VAL A 133 -13.78 0.12 29.57
C VAL A 133 -12.98 -0.06 30.85
N ASP A 134 -11.74 0.42 30.90
CA ASP A 134 -10.89 0.31 32.09
C ASP A 134 -11.46 1.10 33.26
N ARG A 135 -11.93 2.34 33.02
CA ARG A 135 -12.61 3.15 34.04
C ARG A 135 -13.88 2.48 34.55
N LYS A 136 -14.70 1.93 33.66
CA LYS A 136 -15.94 1.24 34.02
C LYS A 136 -15.69 -0.07 34.76
N ASN A 137 -14.64 -0.79 34.41
CA ASN A 137 -14.23 -2.00 35.11
C ASN A 137 -13.85 -1.71 36.57
N GLU A 138 -13.11 -0.62 36.82
CA GLU A 138 -12.79 -0.20 38.19
C GLU A 138 -14.02 0.36 38.94
N GLU A 139 -14.90 1.11 38.28
CA GLU A 139 -16.14 1.65 38.89
C GLU A 139 -17.13 0.56 39.32
N LEU A 140 -17.21 -0.53 38.54
CA LEU A 140 -18.12 -1.66 38.76
C LEU A 140 -17.45 -2.82 39.51
N LYS A 141 -16.19 -2.65 39.93
CA LYS A 141 -15.45 -3.66 40.69
C LYS A 141 -16.15 -3.94 42.02
N GLY A 142 -16.61 -5.17 42.20
CA GLY A 142 -17.39 -5.58 43.38
C GLY A 142 -18.88 -5.26 43.32
N LYS A 143 -19.40 -4.72 42.19
CA LYS A 143 -20.84 -4.56 41.92
C LYS A 143 -21.41 -5.78 41.17
N SER A 144 -22.72 -5.76 40.85
CA SER A 144 -23.40 -6.90 40.24
C SER A 144 -22.88 -7.20 38.83
N LYS A 145 -22.78 -8.49 38.50
CA LYS A 145 -22.37 -8.98 37.17
C LYS A 145 -23.32 -8.52 36.06
N GLU A 146 -24.58 -8.22 36.40
CA GLU A 146 -25.59 -7.77 35.42
C GLU A 146 -25.27 -6.38 34.91
N GLU A 147 -24.80 -5.47 35.77
CA GLU A 147 -24.40 -4.12 35.38
C GLU A 147 -23.21 -4.14 34.41
N TRP A 148 -22.22 -5.01 34.68
CA TRP A 148 -21.08 -5.20 33.78
C TRP A 148 -21.51 -5.74 32.41
N ASN A 149 -22.35 -6.77 32.38
CA ASN A 149 -22.83 -7.36 31.13
C ASN A 149 -23.66 -6.37 30.30
N ALA A 150 -24.50 -5.55 30.95
CA ALA A 150 -25.26 -4.50 30.28
C ALA A 150 -24.33 -3.43 29.67
N TYR A 151 -23.28 -3.04 30.38
CA TYR A 151 -22.26 -2.14 29.86
C TYR A 151 -21.54 -2.74 28.65
N VAL A 152 -21.04 -3.98 28.74
CA VAL A 152 -20.36 -4.65 27.62
C VAL A 152 -21.26 -4.71 26.38
N LYS A 153 -22.55 -5.04 26.55
CA LYS A 153 -23.53 -5.06 25.45
C LYS A 153 -23.72 -3.70 24.78
N SER A 154 -23.56 -2.60 25.51
CA SER A 154 -23.66 -1.23 24.95
C SER A 154 -22.52 -0.88 23.99
N LEU A 155 -21.42 -1.66 23.99
CA LEU A 155 -20.23 -1.40 23.18
C LEU A 155 -20.32 -1.97 21.75
N ASP A 156 -21.27 -2.88 21.46
CA ASP A 156 -21.38 -3.58 20.17
C ASP A 156 -21.58 -2.67 18.95
N GLY A 157 -22.10 -1.45 19.15
CA GLY A 157 -22.25 -0.44 18.09
C GLY A 157 -21.16 0.65 18.06
N ARG A 158 -20.30 0.68 19.07
CA ARG A 158 -19.30 1.74 19.30
C ARG A 158 -17.88 1.28 18.97
N LYS A 159 -17.66 -0.03 18.96
CA LYS A 159 -16.36 -0.64 18.72
C LYS A 159 -15.94 -0.48 17.26
N PRO A 160 -14.81 0.18 16.97
CA PRO A 160 -14.24 0.16 15.62
C PRO A 160 -13.99 -1.28 15.17
N LYS A 161 -14.07 -1.51 13.85
CA LYS A 161 -13.77 -2.84 13.28
C LYS A 161 -12.39 -3.31 13.77
N ARG A 162 -12.32 -4.56 14.24
CA ARG A 162 -11.07 -5.24 14.66
C ARG A 162 -10.35 -4.62 15.88
N CYS A 163 -11.02 -3.73 16.62
CA CYS A 163 -10.59 -3.33 17.96
C CYS A 163 -10.81 -4.47 18.97
N TRP A 164 -9.79 -4.80 19.76
CA TRP A 164 -9.88 -5.77 20.87
C TRP A 164 -9.89 -5.06 22.21
N LEU A 165 -10.96 -5.26 22.99
CA LEU A 165 -11.13 -4.62 24.30
C LEU A 165 -10.81 -5.62 25.42
N LYS A 166 -9.65 -5.46 26.07
CA LYS A 166 -9.04 -6.40 27.02
C LYS A 166 -9.98 -6.86 28.14
N ASN A 167 -10.58 -5.92 28.85
CA ASN A 167 -11.42 -6.21 30.01
C ASN A 167 -12.86 -6.57 29.63
N ALA A 168 -13.32 -6.15 28.45
CA ALA A 168 -14.65 -6.49 27.96
C ALA A 168 -14.70 -7.91 27.33
N GLY A 169 -13.55 -8.58 27.13
CA GLY A 169 -13.48 -9.90 26.50
C GLY A 169 -13.96 -9.91 25.05
N MET A 170 -14.07 -8.73 24.43
CA MET A 170 -14.67 -8.58 23.11
C MET A 170 -13.59 -8.55 22.03
N ALA A 171 -13.46 -9.66 21.32
CA ALA A 171 -12.84 -9.72 19.99
C ALA A 171 -13.92 -9.68 18.90
N TRP A 172 -13.64 -9.00 17.79
CA TRP A 172 -14.25 -9.33 16.51
C TRP A 172 -13.14 -9.64 15.52
#